data_AF-A0A9X1YCL0-F1
#
_entry.id   AF-A0A9X1YCL0-F1
#
_cell.length_a   1.000
_cell.length_b   1.000
_cell.length_c   1.000
_cell.angle_alpha   90.00
_cell.angle_beta   90.00
_cell.angle_gamma   90.00
#
_symmetry.space_group_name_H-M   'P 1'
#
loop_
_entity.id
_entity.type
_entity.pdbx_description
1 polymer ?
#
loop_
_entity_poly.entity_id
_entity_poly.type
_entity_poly.pdbx_seq_one_letter_code
_entity_poly.pdbx_strand_id
1 'polypeptide(L)'
;MLTLDLPSEPYWLDLPRGVRVEIRPVTTAVMAAAQAAASRRLGVVRAASDDIDPDMARGLAFAFLVKALARHAVTAWDGIGDSEGKPLPLSPEAVERLMDLDDIAAAFWDQATRPVAAVAAEGNG
;
A
#
# COMPACT_ATOMS: atom_id res chain seq x y z
N MET A 1 21.37 18.03 9.57
CA MET A 1 20.14 18.77 9.94
C MET A 1 19.03 18.18 9.10
N LEU A 2 17.93 17.74 9.72
CA LEU A 2 16.83 17.06 9.02
C LEU A 2 15.95 18.10 8.30
N THR A 3 15.76 17.95 6.99
CA THR A 3 14.78 18.74 6.23
C THR A 3 13.44 17.99 6.26
N LEU A 4 12.44 18.58 6.92
CA LEU A 4 11.12 17.97 7.04
C LEU A 4 10.21 18.44 5.89
N ASP A 5 10.40 17.86 4.70
CA ASP A 5 9.56 18.10 3.53
C ASP A 5 8.65 16.88 3.26
N LEU A 6 7.61 16.74 4.08
CA LEU A 6 6.62 15.67 3.96
C LEU A 6 5.30 16.23 3.38
N PRO A 7 4.64 15.50 2.46
CA PRO A 7 3.32 15.89 1.97
C PRO A 7 2.33 16.07 3.13
N SER A 8 1.56 17.15 3.10
CA SER A 8 0.49 17.45 4.06
C SER A 8 -0.92 17.34 3.45
N GLU A 9 -1.01 17.35 2.13
CA GLU A 9 -2.25 17.24 1.36
C GLU A 9 -2.26 15.96 0.51
N PRO A 10 -3.43 15.47 0.06
CA PRO A 10 -3.50 14.35 -0.87
C PRO A 10 -2.75 14.63 -2.18
N TYR A 11 -2.13 13.58 -2.73
CA TYR A 11 -1.36 13.69 -3.97
C TYR A 11 -1.49 12.41 -4.82
N TRP A 12 -1.27 12.56 -6.12
CA TRP A 12 -1.37 11.49 -7.09
C TRP A 12 -0.07 10.71 -7.23
N LEU A 13 -0.18 9.39 -7.32
CA LEU A 13 0.87 8.46 -7.69
C LEU A 13 0.57 7.93 -9.10
N ASP A 14 1.57 7.97 -9.97
CA ASP A 14 1.51 7.35 -11.30
C ASP A 14 2.03 5.91 -11.21
N LEU A 15 1.15 4.95 -11.41
CA LEU A 15 1.45 3.52 -11.33
C LEU A 15 1.60 2.93 -12.75
N PRO A 16 2.20 1.73 -12.90
CA PRO A 16 2.23 1.02 -14.17
C PRO A 16 0.84 0.88 -14.81
N ARG A 17 0.82 0.57 -16.11
CA ARG A 17 -0.41 0.28 -16.88
C ARG A 17 -1.36 1.48 -17.04
N GLY A 18 -0.85 2.70 -16.87
CA GLY A 18 -1.66 3.93 -16.97
C GLY A 18 -2.63 4.12 -15.81
N VAL A 19 -2.43 3.39 -14.71
CA VAL A 19 -3.22 3.54 -13.48
C VAL A 19 -2.67 4.70 -12.67
N ARG A 20 -3.56 5.49 -12.07
CA ARG A 20 -3.18 6.51 -11.09
C ARG A 20 -4.02 6.35 -9.83
N VAL A 21 -3.42 6.60 -8.68
CA VAL A 21 -4.13 6.63 -7.39
C VAL A 21 -3.81 7.92 -6.65
N GLU A 22 -4.81 8.57 -6.11
CA GLU A 22 -4.63 9.65 -5.16
C GLU A 22 -4.54 9.06 -3.76
N ILE A 23 -3.55 9.50 -2.98
CA ILE A 23 -3.37 9.06 -1.61
C ILE A 23 -3.31 10.24 -0.65
N ARG A 24 -3.84 10.04 0.56
CA ARG A 24 -3.49 10.85 1.72
C ARG A 24 -2.02 10.61 2.09
N PRO A 25 -1.34 11.60 2.71
CA PRO A 25 0.00 11.39 3.23
C PRO A 25 0.12 10.16 4.14
N VAL A 26 1.16 9.36 3.92
CA VAL A 26 1.46 8.20 4.75
C VAL A 26 2.13 8.67 6.04
N THR A 27 1.29 9.02 7.01
CA THR A 27 1.76 9.38 8.36
C THR A 27 2.11 8.14 9.16
N THR A 28 2.82 8.33 10.28
CA THR A 28 3.12 7.26 11.25
C THR A 28 1.85 6.52 11.70
N ALA A 29 0.75 7.23 11.92
CA ALA A 29 -0.52 6.62 12.32
C ALA A 29 -1.11 5.73 11.22
N VAL A 30 -1.03 6.15 9.95
CA VAL A 30 -1.50 5.37 8.80
C VAL A 30 -0.65 4.11 8.63
N MET A 31 0.68 4.23 8.68
CA MET A 31 1.59 3.09 8.59
C MET A 31 1.39 2.09 9.74
N ALA A 32 1.29 2.58 10.98
CA ALA A 32 1.06 1.72 12.14
C ALA A 32 -0.29 0.98 12.07
N ALA A 33 -1.35 1.65 11.59
CA ALA A 33 -2.64 1.01 11.36
C ALA A 33 -2.55 -0.10 10.30
N ALA A 34 -1.82 0.14 9.21
CA ALA A 34 -1.58 -0.85 8.17
C ALA A 34 -0.79 -2.07 8.69
N GLN A 35 0.29 -1.85 9.44
CA GLN A 35 1.07 -2.92 10.08
C GLN A 35 0.24 -3.76 11.05
N ALA A 36 -0.59 -3.12 11.88
CA ALA A 36 -1.47 -3.82 12.80
C ALA A 36 -2.53 -4.66 12.05
N ALA A 37 -3.12 -4.13 10.98
CA ALA A 37 -4.07 -4.86 10.15
C ALA A 37 -3.43 -6.08 9.45
N ALA A 38 -2.24 -5.90 8.88
CA ALA A 38 -1.49 -6.97 8.24
C ALA A 38 -1.12 -8.08 9.23
N SER A 39 -0.65 -7.70 10.41
CA SER A 39 -0.28 -8.64 11.48
C SER A 39 -1.48 -9.46 11.94
N ARG A 40 -2.65 -8.82 12.14
CA ARG A 40 -3.89 -9.55 12.47
C ARG A 40 -4.28 -10.53 11.37
N ARG A 41 -4.24 -10.12 10.10
CA ARG A 41 -4.62 -10.96 8.96
C ARG A 41 -3.68 -12.16 8.81
N LEU A 42 -2.37 -11.96 8.96
CA LEU A 42 -1.40 -13.06 8.96
C LEU A 42 -1.62 -14.01 10.15
N GLY A 43 -1.96 -13.47 11.32
CA GLY A 43 -2.32 -14.27 12.50
C GLY A 43 -3.50 -15.21 12.24
N VAL A 44 -4.53 -14.73 11.53
CA VAL A 44 -5.68 -15.57 11.11
C VAL A 44 -5.24 -16.70 10.18
N VAL A 45 -4.36 -16.41 9.19
CA VAL A 45 -3.85 -17.43 8.26
C VAL A 45 -3.05 -18.50 9.01
N ARG A 46 -2.15 -18.09 9.90
CA ARG A 46 -1.34 -19.03 10.71
C ARG A 46 -2.19 -19.88 11.64
N ALA A 47 -3.23 -19.30 12.25
CA ALA A 47 -4.15 -20.05 13.09
C ALA A 47 -4.98 -21.09 12.31
N ALA A 48 -5.13 -20.91 10.99
CA ALA A 48 -5.84 -21.84 10.12
C ALA A 48 -4.94 -22.92 9.51
N SER A 49 -3.61 -22.73 9.53
CA SER A 49 -2.64 -23.68 8.97
C SER A 49 -1.29 -23.54 9.66
N ASP A 50 -0.88 -24.60 10.36
CA ASP A 50 0.39 -24.65 11.10
C ASP A 50 1.60 -24.88 10.18
N ASP A 51 1.39 -25.37 8.95
CA ASP A 51 2.44 -25.74 7.99
C ASP A 51 2.59 -24.72 6.85
N ILE A 52 2.27 -23.44 7.10
CA ILE A 52 2.51 -22.42 6.08
C ILE A 52 4.00 -22.27 5.82
N ASP A 53 4.38 -22.41 4.53
CA ASP A 53 5.76 -22.19 4.10
C ASP A 53 6.28 -20.82 4.58
N PRO A 54 7.49 -20.74 5.18
CA PRO A 54 8.01 -19.48 5.73
C PRO A 54 8.19 -18.37 4.70
N ASP A 55 8.58 -18.68 3.47
CA ASP A 55 8.69 -17.72 2.38
C ASP A 55 7.31 -17.20 1.97
N MET A 56 6.32 -18.10 1.90
CA MET A 56 4.95 -17.70 1.64
C MET A 56 4.40 -16.82 2.77
N ALA A 57 4.70 -17.13 4.03
CA ALA A 57 4.29 -16.30 5.16
C ALA A 57 4.91 -14.89 5.10
N ARG A 58 6.16 -14.76 4.65
CA ARG A 58 6.80 -13.46 4.39
C ARG A 58 6.10 -12.70 3.26
N GLY A 59 5.82 -13.38 2.15
CA GLY A 59 5.10 -12.80 1.01
C GLY A 59 3.71 -12.29 1.41
N LEU A 60 2.94 -13.08 2.17
CA LEU A 60 1.64 -12.68 2.69
C LEU A 60 1.73 -11.50 3.65
N ALA A 61 2.74 -11.47 4.52
CA ALA A 61 2.94 -10.34 5.42
C ALA A 61 3.09 -9.02 4.65
N PHE A 62 3.92 -9.03 3.61
CA PHE A 62 4.12 -7.87 2.75
C PHE A 62 2.84 -7.52 1.97
N ALA A 63 2.21 -8.50 1.32
CA ALA A 63 0.98 -8.28 0.56
C ALA A 63 -0.14 -7.68 1.43
N PHE A 64 -0.33 -8.20 2.66
CA PHE A 64 -1.31 -7.66 3.59
C PHE A 64 -0.96 -6.25 4.07
N LEU A 65 0.32 -5.94 4.24
CA LEU A 65 0.77 -4.60 4.60
C LEU A 65 0.48 -3.59 3.49
N VAL A 66 0.86 -3.89 2.25
CA VAL A 66 0.61 -3.02 1.10
C VAL A 66 -0.89 -2.79 0.90
N LYS A 67 -1.69 -3.87 0.97
CA LYS A 67 -3.16 -3.80 0.90
C LYS A 67 -3.76 -2.93 2.00
N ALA A 68 -3.33 -3.11 3.24
CA ALA A 68 -3.84 -2.33 4.36
C ALA A 68 -3.44 -0.85 4.24
N LEU A 69 -2.21 -0.57 3.79
CA LEU A 69 -1.74 0.78 3.54
C LEU A 69 -2.59 1.45 2.45
N ALA A 70 -2.75 0.80 1.30
CA ALA A 70 -3.57 1.31 0.20
C ALA A 70 -5.01 1.57 0.63
N ARG A 71 -5.62 0.64 1.38
CA ARG A 71 -6.97 0.81 1.94
C ARG A 71 -7.11 2.05 2.84
N HIS A 72 -6.08 2.40 3.59
CA HIS A 72 -6.11 3.58 4.46
C HIS A 72 -5.76 4.88 3.72
N ALA A 73 -4.88 4.81 2.72
CA ALA A 73 -4.32 5.97 2.06
C ALA A 73 -5.13 6.42 0.83
N VAL A 74 -5.60 5.48 -0.01
CA VAL A 74 -6.23 5.81 -1.30
C VAL A 74 -7.55 6.56 -1.12
N THR A 75 -7.69 7.68 -1.82
CA THR A 75 -8.89 8.55 -1.82
C THR A 75 -9.59 8.62 -3.16
N ALA A 76 -8.85 8.46 -4.26
CA ALA A 76 -9.37 8.44 -5.61
C ALA A 76 -8.45 7.59 -6.51
N TRP A 77 -8.95 7.22 -7.68
CA TRP A 77 -8.14 6.54 -8.69
C TRP A 77 -8.61 6.86 -10.10
N ASP A 78 -7.76 6.56 -11.09
CA ASP A 78 -8.05 6.71 -12.51
C ASP A 78 -7.35 5.58 -13.30
N GLY A 79 -7.87 5.28 -14.49
CA GLY A 79 -7.32 4.22 -15.36
C GLY A 79 -7.70 2.80 -14.97
N ILE A 80 -8.71 2.63 -14.10
CA ILE A 80 -9.17 1.31 -13.63
C ILE A 80 -10.61 1.07 -14.09
N GLY A 81 -10.81 -0.02 -14.82
CA GLY A 81 -12.13 -0.44 -15.31
C GLY A 81 -12.46 -1.89 -14.96
N ASP A 82 -13.74 -2.23 -15.06
CA ASP A 82 -14.24 -3.60 -14.96
C ASP A 82 -14.00 -4.40 -16.26
N SER A 83 -14.50 -5.63 -16.32
CA SER A 83 -14.38 -6.49 -17.49
C SER A 83 -15.09 -5.97 -18.74
N GLU A 84 -16.00 -5.01 -18.60
CA GLU A 84 -16.71 -4.34 -19.70
C GLU A 84 -16.04 -3.02 -20.10
N GLY A 85 -14.93 -2.65 -19.46
CA GLY A 85 -14.20 -1.40 -19.68
C GLY A 85 -14.87 -0.19 -19.04
N LYS A 86 -15.87 -0.37 -18.16
CA LYS A 86 -16.49 0.74 -17.42
C LYS A 86 -15.64 1.11 -16.22
N PRO A 87 -15.55 2.40 -15.82
CA PRO A 87 -14.80 2.81 -14.65
C PRO A 87 -15.23 2.04 -13.41
N LEU A 88 -14.27 1.41 -12.73
CA LEU A 88 -14.54 0.64 -11.52
C LEU A 88 -14.68 1.63 -10.34
N PRO A 89 -15.76 1.57 -9.56
CA PRO A 89 -15.92 2.45 -8.40
C PRO A 89 -14.88 2.10 -7.33
N LEU A 90 -14.35 3.14 -6.68
CA LEU A 90 -13.43 2.96 -5.56
C LEU A 90 -14.15 2.24 -4.41
N SER A 91 -13.58 1.12 -3.97
CA SER A 91 -14.03 0.41 -2.78
C SER A 91 -12.83 -0.27 -2.10
N PRO A 92 -12.90 -0.57 -0.79
CA PRO A 92 -11.81 -1.26 -0.11
C PRO A 92 -11.42 -2.58 -0.77
N GLU A 93 -12.41 -3.35 -1.24
CA GLU A 93 -12.16 -4.61 -1.94
C GLU A 93 -11.44 -4.37 -3.27
N ALA A 94 -11.88 -3.38 -4.05
CA ALA A 94 -11.28 -3.08 -5.33
C ALA A 94 -9.84 -2.53 -5.20
N VAL A 95 -9.55 -1.75 -4.15
CA VAL A 95 -8.19 -1.32 -3.80
C VAL A 95 -7.31 -2.50 -3.41
N GLU A 96 -7.80 -3.40 -2.57
CA GLU A 96 -7.03 -4.60 -2.19
C GLU A 96 -6.75 -5.50 -3.40
N ARG A 97 -7.70 -5.62 -4.33
CA ARG A 97 -7.53 -6.36 -5.59
C ARG A 97 -6.53 -5.71 -6.54
N LEU A 98 -6.49 -4.37 -6.61
CA LEU A 98 -5.47 -3.67 -7.39
C LEU A 98 -4.06 -4.01 -6.88
N MET A 99 -3.90 -4.10 -5.56
CA MET A 99 -2.63 -4.46 -4.91
C MET A 99 -2.29 -5.96 -5.00
N ASP A 100 -3.12 -6.79 -5.63
CA ASP A 100 -2.74 -8.17 -5.99
C ASP A 100 -1.88 -8.23 -7.27
N LEU A 101 -1.80 -7.12 -8.02
CA LEU A 101 -0.89 -6.99 -9.16
C LEU A 101 0.49 -6.59 -8.64
N ASP A 102 1.47 -7.50 -8.75
CA ASP A 102 2.81 -7.33 -8.17
C ASP A 102 3.52 -6.03 -8.61
N ASP A 103 3.45 -5.70 -9.90
CA ASP A 103 4.05 -4.49 -10.46
C ASP A 103 3.40 -3.21 -9.92
N ILE A 104 2.09 -3.22 -9.75
CA ILE A 104 1.33 -2.11 -9.17
C ILE A 104 1.63 -1.98 -7.66
N ALA A 105 1.64 -3.10 -6.93
CA ALA A 105 1.91 -3.13 -5.50
C ALA A 105 3.32 -2.62 -5.17
N ALA A 106 4.32 -3.05 -5.94
CA ALA A 106 5.70 -2.59 -5.81
C ALA A 106 5.83 -1.09 -6.09
N ALA A 107 5.24 -0.61 -7.20
CA ALA A 107 5.27 0.82 -7.55
C ALA A 107 4.54 1.70 -6.53
N PHE A 108 3.39 1.22 -6.04
CA PHE A 108 2.63 1.90 -4.98
C PHE A 108 3.45 2.00 -3.69
N TRP A 109 4.04 0.89 -3.23
CA TRP A 109 4.84 0.86 -2.01
C TRP A 109 6.03 1.82 -2.09
N ASP A 110 6.80 1.76 -3.18
CA ASP A 110 7.95 2.63 -3.41
C ASP A 110 7.54 4.11 -3.33
N GLN A 111 6.53 4.51 -4.11
CA GLN A 111 6.15 5.91 -4.20
C GLN A 111 5.46 6.43 -2.93
N ALA A 112 4.57 5.64 -2.32
CA ALA A 112 3.82 6.06 -1.13
C ALA A 112 4.71 6.21 0.11
N THR A 113 5.82 5.48 0.19
CA THR A 113 6.74 5.50 1.34
C THR A 113 7.99 6.36 1.11
N ARG A 114 8.26 6.76 -0.15
CA ARG A 114 9.42 7.58 -0.53
C ARG A 114 9.60 8.85 0.33
N PRO A 115 8.57 9.64 0.66
CA PRO A 115 8.77 10.86 1.46
C PRO A 115 9.39 10.58 2.83
N VAL A 116 8.96 9.50 3.50
CA VAL A 116 9.49 9.10 4.80
C VAL A 116 10.89 8.51 4.67
N ALA A 117 11.15 7.74 3.60
CA ALA A 117 12.46 7.14 3.35
C ALA A 117 13.54 8.21 3.08
N ALA A 118 13.21 9.27 2.36
CA ALA A 118 14.12 10.39 2.09
C ALA A 118 14.59 11.07 3.38
N VAL A 119 13.65 11.37 4.28
CA VAL A 119 13.92 11.95 5.61
C VAL A 119 14.81 11.03 6.44
N ALA A 120 14.57 9.71 6.44
CA ALA A 120 15.40 8.76 7.18
C ALA A 120 16.85 8.67 6.67
N ALA A 121 17.07 8.85 5.36
CA ALA A 121 18.42 8.82 4.77
C ALA A 121 19.29 10.01 5.20
N GLU A 122 18.71 11.19 5.41
CA GLU A 122 19.42 12.39 5.86
C GLU A 122 19.97 12.27 7.29
N GLY A 123 19.32 11.47 8.14
CA GLY A 123 19.74 11.23 9.52
C GLY A 123 20.96 10.31 9.67
N ASN A 124 21.37 9.64 8.59
CA ASN A 124 22.47 8.67 8.56
C ASN A 124 23.73 9.17 7.82
N GLY A 125 23.77 10.46 7.46
CA GLY A 125 24.88 11.12 6.79
C GLY A 125 25.75 11.99 7.70
#